data_AF-B8KLM0-F1
#
_entry.id   AF-B8KLM0-F1
#
_cell.length_a   1.000
_cell.length_b   1.000
_cell.length_c   1.000
_cell.angle_alpha   90.00
_cell.angle_beta   90.00
_cell.angle_gamma   90.00
#
_symmetry.space_group_name_H-M   'P 1'
#
loop_
_entity.id
_entity.type
_entity.pdbx_description
1 polymer ?
#
loop_
_entity_poly.entity_id
_entity_poly.type
_entity_poly.pdbx_seq_one_letter_code
_entity_poly.pdbx_strand_id
1 'polypeptide(L)' 'MKQKFIKPHTPQQNGMVERLIRTVKEQCIWLHNFASLDDARQALAIWFQYYNEERPHQALKMQTPRQVYKLAA' A
#
# COMPACT_ATOMS: atom_id res chain seq x y z
N MET A 1 -4.86 3.52 19.99
CA MET A 1 -4.93 2.19 19.33
C MET A 1 -4.11 1.18 20.12
N LYS A 2 -4.55 -0.09 20.23
CA LYS A 2 -3.80 -1.17 20.89
C LYS A 2 -3.11 -2.03 19.84
N GLN A 3 -1.79 -2.18 19.90
CA GLN A 3 -1.04 -3.04 18.98
C GLN A 3 -1.50 -4.50 19.10
N LYS A 4 -1.69 -5.17 17.96
CA LYS A 4 -2.01 -6.59 17.88
C LYS A 4 -0.93 -7.28 17.05
N PHE A 5 -0.30 -8.30 17.62
CA PHE A 5 0.64 -9.16 16.89
C PHE A 5 -0.09 -10.30 16.22
N ILE A 6 0.46 -10.77 15.10
CA ILE A 6 0.00 -12.00 14.47
C ILE A 6 0.34 -13.20 15.35
N LYS A 7 -0.44 -14.28 15.21
CA LYS A 7 -0.14 -15.54 15.89
C LYS A 7 1.05 -16.23 15.18
N PRO A 8 1.95 -16.89 15.92
CA PRO A 8 2.96 -17.75 15.30
C PRO A 8 2.32 -18.78 14.35
N HIS A 9 2.99 -19.06 13.23
CA HIS A 9 2.56 -20.02 12.20
C HIS A 9 1.24 -19.70 11.49
N THR A 10 0.76 -18.44 11.50
CA THR A 10 -0.42 -18.01 10.74
C THR A 10 -0.08 -16.96 9.67
N PRO A 11 0.61 -17.33 8.57
CA PRO A 11 1.01 -16.39 7.53
C PRO A 11 -0.17 -15.69 6.84
N GLN A 12 -1.36 -16.30 6.87
CA GLN A 12 -2.57 -15.73 6.27
C GLN A 12 -2.96 -14.39 6.92
N GLN A 13 -2.55 -14.14 8.17
CA GLN A 13 -2.78 -12.88 8.85
C GLN A 13 -1.96 -11.70 8.27
N ASN A 14 -0.88 -12.00 7.53
CA ASN A 14 -0.07 -11.00 6.84
C ASN A 14 -0.49 -10.76 5.39
N GLY A 15 -1.46 -11.51 4.87
CA GLY A 15 -1.77 -11.50 3.43
C GLY A 15 -2.10 -10.11 2.87
N MET A 16 -2.71 -9.23 3.67
CA MET A 16 -2.99 -7.85 3.27
C MET A 16 -1.71 -7.03 3.06
N VAL A 17 -0.79 -7.05 4.03
CA VAL A 17 0.45 -6.26 3.93
C VAL A 17 1.39 -6.85 2.89
N GLU A 18 1.45 -8.17 2.76
CA GLU A 18 2.23 -8.86 1.73
C GLU A 18 1.74 -8.50 0.32
N ARG A 19 0.43 -8.47 0.10
CA ARG A 19 -0.14 -8.06 -1.19
C ARG A 19 0.15 -6.59 -1.50
N LEU A 20 0.10 -5.71 -0.50
CA LEU A 20 0.49 -4.31 -0.67
C LEU A 20 1.97 -4.20 -1.08
N ILE A 21 2.88 -4.84 -0.33
CA ILE A 21 4.32 -4.81 -0.59
C ILE A 21 4.64 -5.33 -1.99
N ARG A 22 4.02 -6.45 -2.42
CA ARG A 22 4.19 -6.95 -3.78
C ARG A 22 3.78 -5.91 -4.83
N THR A 23 2.61 -5.29 -4.65
CA THR A 23 2.10 -4.28 -5.58
C THR A 23 3.03 -3.07 -5.68
N VAL A 24 3.52 -2.56 -4.54
CA VAL A 24 4.49 -1.46 -4.50
C VAL A 24 5.79 -1.84 -5.21
N LYS A 25 6.28 -3.05 -5.00
CA LYS A 25 7.51 -3.54 -5.65
C LYS A 25 7.35 -3.57 -7.16
N GLU A 26 6.31 -4.25 -7.64
CA GLU A 26 6.04 -4.46 -9.06
C GLU A 26 5.73 -3.16 -9.80
N GLN A 27 5.03 -2.22 -9.17
CA GLN A 27 4.47 -1.03 -9.83
C GLN A 27 5.22 0.27 -9.51
N CYS A 28 6.19 0.24 -8.60
CA CYS A 28 7.01 1.41 -8.28
C CYS A 28 8.48 1.01 -8.24
N ILE A 29 8.89 0.19 -7.27
CA ILE A 29 10.32 0.01 -6.94
C ILE A 29 11.08 -0.62 -8.11
N TRP A 30 10.55 -1.65 -8.75
CA TRP A 30 11.25 -2.35 -9.84
C TRP A 30 11.27 -1.57 -11.15
N LEU A 31 10.45 -0.53 -11.29
CA LEU A 31 10.39 0.31 -12.49
C LEU A 31 11.39 1.47 -12.46
N HIS A 32 12.08 1.68 -11.34
CA HIS A 32 12.96 2.83 -11.14
C HIS A 32 14.37 2.38 -10.76
N ASN A 33 15.36 3.13 -11.23
CA ASN A 33 16.73 3.05 -10.76
C ASN A 33 17.01 4.29 -9.90
N PHE A 34 17.03 4.11 -8.57
CA PHE A 34 17.16 5.24 -7.64
C PHE A 34 18.61 5.68 -7.50
N ALA A 35 18.84 6.99 -7.53
CA ALA A 35 20.16 7.56 -7.29
C ALA A 35 20.53 7.58 -5.79
N SER A 36 19.53 7.58 -4.91
CA SER A 36 19.71 7.59 -3.47
C SER A 36 18.49 7.00 -2.73
N LEU A 37 18.64 6.78 -1.42
CA LEU A 37 17.49 6.41 -0.58
C LEU A 37 16.45 7.53 -0.48
N ASP A 38 16.85 8.79 -0.63
CA ASP A 38 15.93 9.92 -0.56
C ASP A 38 15.02 9.97 -1.80
N ASP A 39 15.62 9.75 -2.97
CA ASP A 39 14.93 9.58 -4.25
C ASP A 39 13.90 8.42 -4.17
N ALA A 40 14.31 7.27 -3.61
CA ALA A 40 13.40 6.16 -3.39
C ALA A 40 12.23 6.52 -2.44
N ARG A 41 12.48 7.30 -1.38
CA ARG A 41 11.42 7.77 -0.47
C ARG A 41 10.44 8.70 -1.17
N GLN A 42 10.94 9.62 -2.00
CA GLN A 42 10.10 10.55 -2.74
C GLN A 42 9.21 9.82 -3.75
N ALA A 43 9.79 8.89 -4.52
CA ALA A 43 9.02 8.06 -5.45
C ALA A 43 7.94 7.24 -4.74
N LEU A 44 8.27 6.63 -3.59
CA LEU A 44 7.29 5.91 -2.78
C LEU A 44 6.18 6.82 -2.25
N ALA A 45 6.52 8.02 -1.78
CA ALA A 45 5.53 8.98 -1.27
C ALA A 45 4.52 9.36 -2.36
N ILE A 46 5.01 9.69 -3.56
CA ILE A 46 4.17 10.00 -4.72
C ILE A 46 3.29 8.80 -5.08
N TRP A 47 3.88 7.60 -5.14
CA TRP A 47 3.14 6.38 -5.48
C TRP A 47 2.03 6.07 -4.47
N PHE A 48 2.30 6.22 -3.17
CA PHE A 48 1.29 6.01 -2.13
C PHE A 48 0.20 7.06 -2.13
N GLN A 49 0.50 8.31 -2.47
CA GLN A 49 -0.51 9.35 -2.68
C GLN A 49 -1.46 8.94 -3.80
N TYR A 50 -0.93 8.57 -4.98
CA TYR A 50 -1.72 8.05 -6.09
C TYR A 50 -2.55 6.82 -5.69
N TYR A 51 -1.93 5.83 -5.02
CA TYR A 51 -2.60 4.59 -4.61
C TYR A 51 -3.81 4.85 -3.70
N ASN A 52 -3.69 5.82 -2.79
CA ASN A 52 -4.70 6.12 -1.77
C ASN A 52 -5.76 7.11 -2.26
N GLU A 53 -5.38 8.09 -3.06
CA GLU A 53 -6.26 9.21 -3.41
C GLU A 53 -6.92 9.03 -4.78
N GLU A 54 -6.23 8.42 -5.74
CA GLU A 54 -6.61 8.45 -7.16
C GLU A 54 -6.93 7.06 -7.70
N ARG A 55 -6.21 6.01 -7.28
CA ARG A 55 -6.35 4.66 -7.83
C ARG A 55 -7.66 4.00 -7.34
N PRO A 56 -8.59 3.64 -8.24
CA PRO A 56 -9.76 2.84 -7.88
C PRO A 56 -9.38 1.37 -7.69
N HIS A 57 -9.98 0.71 -6.70
CA HIS A 57 -9.73 -0.71 -6.41
C HIS A 57 -11.00 -1.53 -6.59
N GLN A 58 -10.90 -2.64 -7.34
CA GLN A 58 -12.04 -3.52 -7.57
C GLN A 58 -12.63 -4.08 -6.26
N ALA A 59 -11.77 -4.43 -5.29
CA ALA A 59 -12.18 -4.89 -3.96
C ALA A 59 -12.96 -3.81 -3.17
N LEU A 60 -12.80 -2.54 -3.55
CA LEU A 60 -13.47 -1.39 -2.94
C LEU A 60 -14.60 -0.86 -3.83
N LYS A 61 -15.22 -1.71 -4.68
CA LYS A 61 -16.28 -1.31 -5.62
C LYS A 61 -15.85 -0.16 -6.54
N MET A 62 -14.60 -0.18 -6.99
CA MET A 62 -13.98 0.88 -7.82
C MET A 62 -13.86 2.24 -7.12
N GLN A 63 -13.91 2.28 -5.78
CA GLN A 63 -13.57 3.46 -5.01
C GLN A 63 -12.08 3.48 -4.64
N THR A 64 -11.57 4.67 -4.32
CA THR A 64 -10.20 4.85 -3.80
C THR A 64 -10.17 4.57 -2.30
N PRO A 65 -9.03 4.16 -1.71
CA PRO A 65 -8.93 3.91 -0.28
C PRO A 65 -9.35 5.13 0.56
N ARG A 66 -9.01 6.33 0.10
CA ARG A 66 -9.42 7.59 0.74
C ARG A 66 -10.94 7.76 0.77
N GLN A 67 -11.64 7.44 -0.32
CA GLN A 67 -13.10 7.53 -0.38
C GLN A 67 -13.76 6.58 0.63
N VAL A 68 -13.31 5.32 0.70
CA VAL A 68 -13.84 4.34 1.65
C VAL A 68 -13.58 4.76 3.09
N TYR A 69 -12.37 5.25 3.39
CA TYR A 69 -12.03 5.68 4.75
C TYR A 69 -12.79 6.95 5.18
N LYS A 70 -13.05 7.89 4.26
CA LYS A 70 -13.90 9.07 4.54
C LYS A 70 -15.35 8.68 4.85
N LEU A 71 -15.88 7.65 4.20
CA LEU A 71 -17.25 7.17 4.42
C LEU A 71 -17.42 6.38 5.72
N ALA A 72 -16.32 5.86 6.27
CA ALA A 72 -16.30 5.05 7.49
C ALA A 72 -15.98 5.86 8.76
N ALA A 73 -15.73 7.17 8.62
CA ALA A 73 -15.48 8.11 9.71
C ALA A 73 -16.71 9.00 9.94
#